data_AF-A0A6J7VTW8-F1
#
_entry.id   AF-A0A6J7VTW8-F1
#
_cell.length_a   1.000
_cell.length_b   1.000
_cell.length_c   1.000
_cell.angle_alpha   90.00
_cell.angle_beta   90.00
_cell.angle_gamma   90.00
#
_symmetry.space_group_name_H-M   'P 1'
#
loop_
_entity.id
_entity.type
_entity.pdbx_description
1 polymer ?
#
loop_
_entity_poly.entity_id
_entity_poly.type
_entity_poly.pdbx_seq_one_letter_code
_entity_poly.pdbx_strand_id
1 'polypeptide(L)'
;MFSQIRRGVQGTAILSISIALFLGNTSGAFAAAKLGGTCTKPGSTTKVAGKALICEKKNKKLIWMALKETSKPMQPNASSPTTNSDPKKGATPENLASWPNPGATYISAVPLDLTQIESISKYRSCSGHNRDGYTFDQILETNRSLKHYFYPVPEFQGTLDKVKVFAPFDGTVASINLEANKVGGRPNNGNGIGLSTPLDKSVIFQFGHIYFVRSFEIGDSVKAGALIGYAALGDKAFDFDIDLLGSRPSKEGKEILGSIFDHMTPQVLEAFAAKGATPANTKETKAFRDQNPCTFDNPDQRDDRNSPLNWVQLKH
;
A
#
# COMPACT_ATOMS: atom_id res chain seq x y z
N MET A 1 -38.13 -6.45 -58.92
CA MET A 1 -39.30 -7.05 -59.61
C MET A 1 -39.77 -8.21 -58.74
N PHE A 2 -40.91 -8.04 -58.03
CA PHE A 2 -41.66 -9.03 -57.21
C PHE A 2 -40.89 -9.76 -56.07
N SER A 3 -41.43 -10.09 -54.89
CA SER A 3 -42.79 -10.07 -54.34
C SER A 3 -42.67 -10.04 -52.81
N GLN A 4 -43.62 -9.38 -52.16
CA GLN A 4 -43.92 -9.54 -50.74
C GLN A 4 -44.47 -10.95 -50.44
N ILE A 5 -44.26 -11.44 -49.20
CA ILE A 5 -45.26 -12.23 -48.45
C ILE A 5 -45.27 -11.77 -46.98
N ARG A 6 -46.50 -11.57 -46.49
CA ARG A 6 -46.93 -11.10 -45.16
C ARG A 6 -47.12 -12.26 -44.16
N ARG A 7 -47.41 -11.83 -42.91
CA ARG A 7 -48.06 -12.51 -41.75
C ARG A 7 -47.02 -13.01 -40.73
N GLY A 8 -46.93 -12.53 -39.50
CA GLY A 8 -47.95 -11.99 -38.58
C GLY A 8 -48.38 -13.09 -37.61
N VAL A 9 -48.28 -12.85 -36.29
CA VAL A 9 -49.12 -13.41 -35.19
C VAL A 9 -48.43 -13.22 -33.83
N GLN A 10 -49.16 -12.53 -32.92
CA GLN A 10 -49.28 -12.67 -31.45
C GLN A 10 -48.00 -12.74 -30.60
N GLY A 11 -47.78 -11.94 -29.55
CA GLY A 11 -48.76 -11.39 -28.60
C GLY A 11 -48.66 -12.15 -27.29
N THR A 12 -47.76 -11.76 -26.39
CA THR A 12 -47.84 -12.08 -24.96
C THR A 12 -47.22 -10.95 -24.15
N ALA A 13 -48.10 -10.20 -23.50
CA ALA A 13 -47.78 -9.27 -22.42
C ALA A 13 -47.29 -10.06 -21.21
N ILE A 14 -46.11 -9.73 -20.67
CA ILE A 14 -45.69 -10.18 -19.35
C ILE A 14 -45.83 -9.00 -18.39
N LEU A 15 -46.81 -9.19 -17.51
CA LEU A 15 -47.22 -8.33 -16.41
C LEU A 15 -46.04 -8.05 -15.47
N SER A 16 -45.72 -6.78 -15.30
CA SER A 16 -44.79 -6.28 -14.30
C SER A 16 -45.38 -6.47 -12.89
N ILE A 17 -44.72 -7.26 -12.05
CA ILE A 17 -44.97 -7.31 -10.60
C ILE A 17 -43.81 -6.60 -9.92
N SER A 18 -44.01 -5.31 -9.63
CA SER A 18 -43.13 -4.51 -8.78
C SER A 18 -43.47 -4.80 -7.33
N ILE A 19 -42.71 -5.68 -6.67
CA ILE A 19 -42.73 -5.82 -5.21
C ILE A 19 -41.82 -4.72 -4.64
N ALA A 20 -42.43 -3.63 -4.20
CA ALA A 20 -41.77 -2.60 -3.40
C ALA A 20 -41.61 -3.11 -1.96
N LEU A 21 -40.45 -3.69 -1.65
CA LEU A 21 -40.03 -3.97 -0.28
C LEU A 21 -39.53 -2.66 0.34
N PHE A 22 -40.42 -2.00 1.09
CA PHE A 22 -40.07 -0.97 2.07
C PHE A 22 -39.30 -1.62 3.23
N LEU A 23 -37.97 -1.67 3.12
CA LEU A 23 -37.11 -1.87 4.29
C LEU A 23 -36.88 -0.51 4.94
N GLY A 24 -37.40 -0.37 6.15
CA GLY A 24 -37.28 0.83 6.97
C GLY A 24 -35.81 1.15 7.25
N ASN A 25 -35.41 2.36 6.84
CA ASN A 25 -34.21 3.01 7.35
C ASN A 25 -34.44 3.36 8.82
N THR A 26 -34.03 2.48 9.74
CA THR A 26 -33.71 2.89 11.10
C THR A 26 -32.40 3.68 11.04
N SER A 27 -32.53 4.99 10.84
CA SER A 27 -31.43 5.93 11.07
C SER A 27 -31.15 5.92 12.57
N GLY A 28 -30.29 5.00 13.00
CA GLY A 28 -29.70 5.06 14.32
C GLY A 28 -29.05 6.43 14.47
N ALA A 29 -29.58 7.25 15.36
CA ALA A 29 -29.00 8.54 15.69
C ALA A 29 -27.58 8.29 16.22
N PHE A 30 -26.58 8.48 15.37
CA PHE A 30 -25.19 8.45 15.81
C PHE A 30 -25.00 9.65 16.74
N ALA A 31 -24.84 9.35 18.03
CA ALA A 31 -24.53 10.37 19.03
C ALA A 31 -23.31 11.18 18.54
N ALA A 32 -23.44 12.50 18.47
CA ALA A 32 -22.38 13.39 18.05
C ALA A 32 -21.11 13.13 18.89
N ALA A 33 -19.95 13.10 18.22
CA ALA A 33 -18.67 12.91 18.89
C ALA A 33 -18.48 13.99 19.97
N LYS A 34 -18.10 13.56 21.18
CA LYS A 34 -17.81 14.44 22.31
C LYS A 34 -16.65 13.86 23.11
N LEU A 35 -15.85 14.72 23.74
CA LEU A 35 -14.75 14.29 24.60
C LEU A 35 -15.26 13.33 25.69
N GLY A 36 -14.62 12.16 25.82
CA GLY A 36 -15.03 11.08 26.72
C GLY A 36 -16.21 10.22 26.23
N GLY A 37 -16.84 10.56 25.11
CA GLY A 37 -17.90 9.75 24.49
C GLY A 37 -17.35 8.50 23.82
N THR A 38 -18.21 7.50 23.56
CA THR A 38 -17.82 6.26 22.88
C THR A 38 -17.52 6.50 21.41
N CYS A 39 -16.54 5.78 20.89
CA CYS A 39 -16.19 5.77 19.48
C CYS A 39 -16.06 4.32 18.98
N THR A 40 -16.17 4.10 17.68
CA THR A 40 -16.27 2.75 17.09
C THR A 40 -14.98 2.28 16.43
N LYS A 41 -14.08 3.20 16.07
CA LYS A 41 -12.86 2.89 15.31
C LYS A 41 -11.62 3.50 15.98
N PRO A 42 -10.71 2.68 16.55
CA PRO A 42 -9.45 3.16 17.12
C PRO A 42 -8.67 4.00 16.09
N GLY A 43 -8.01 5.06 16.54
CA GLY A 43 -7.21 5.96 15.71
C GLY A 43 -8.02 6.93 14.83
N SER A 44 -9.35 6.83 14.77
CA SER A 44 -10.17 7.84 14.09
C SER A 44 -10.03 9.20 14.75
N THR A 45 -10.06 10.27 13.96
CA THR A 45 -9.97 11.65 14.45
C THR A 45 -11.21 12.45 14.04
N THR A 46 -11.58 13.45 14.84
CA THR A 46 -12.68 14.37 14.52
C THR A 46 -12.45 15.73 15.17
N LYS A 47 -13.15 16.77 14.69
CA LYS A 47 -13.13 18.11 15.28
C LYS A 47 -14.49 18.44 15.88
N VAL A 48 -14.52 18.76 17.17
CA VAL A 48 -15.73 19.15 17.90
C VAL A 48 -15.45 20.47 18.59
N ALA A 49 -16.22 21.51 18.26
CA ALA A 49 -16.05 22.86 18.80
C ALA A 49 -14.58 23.37 18.72
N GLY A 50 -13.92 23.15 17.59
CA GLY A 50 -12.53 23.61 17.35
C GLY A 50 -11.44 22.76 17.98
N LYS A 51 -11.77 21.73 18.78
CA LYS A 51 -10.79 20.81 19.38
C LYS A 51 -10.72 19.50 18.61
N ALA A 52 -9.51 19.07 18.29
CA ALA A 52 -9.28 17.76 17.67
C ALA A 52 -9.37 16.65 18.72
N LEU A 53 -10.12 15.60 18.41
CA LEU A 53 -10.26 14.39 19.23
C LEU A 53 -9.73 13.19 18.46
N ILE A 54 -9.20 12.19 19.18
CA ILE A 54 -8.77 10.88 18.67
C ILE A 54 -9.48 9.77 19.44
N CYS A 55 -9.88 8.70 18.74
CA CYS A 55 -10.50 7.54 19.34
C CYS A 55 -9.44 6.57 19.88
N GLU A 56 -9.34 6.43 21.21
CA GLU A 56 -8.34 5.56 21.86
C GLU A 56 -9.00 4.56 22.80
N LYS A 57 -8.31 3.42 23.03
CA LYS A 57 -8.77 2.37 23.93
C LYS A 57 -8.35 2.68 25.36
N LYS A 58 -9.31 3.03 26.22
CA LYS A 58 -9.12 3.22 27.66
C LYS A 58 -9.96 2.24 28.45
N ASN A 59 -9.35 1.48 29.36
CA ASN A 59 -10.04 0.51 30.22
C ASN A 59 -10.98 -0.45 29.45
N LYS A 60 -10.47 -1.04 28.36
CA LYS A 60 -11.20 -1.95 27.45
C LYS A 60 -12.35 -1.33 26.64
N LYS A 61 -12.58 -0.01 26.70
CA LYS A 61 -13.57 0.71 25.88
C LYS A 61 -12.89 1.71 24.94
N LEU A 62 -13.51 1.96 23.78
CA LEU A 62 -13.05 2.99 22.84
C LEU A 62 -13.75 4.31 23.17
N ILE A 63 -12.96 5.35 23.44
CA ILE A 63 -13.46 6.67 23.79
C ILE A 63 -12.72 7.78 23.04
N TRP A 64 -13.42 8.89 22.77
CA TRP A 64 -12.82 10.10 22.21
C TRP A 64 -11.96 10.80 23.27
N MET A 65 -10.68 11.01 22.97
CA MET A 65 -9.70 11.71 23.80
C MET A 65 -9.17 12.95 23.07
N ALA A 66 -8.71 13.97 23.82
CA ALA A 66 -8.15 15.17 23.20
C ALA A 66 -6.83 14.84 22.50
N LEU A 67 -6.71 15.23 21.23
CA LEU A 67 -5.46 15.11 20.48
C LEU A 67 -4.50 16.16 21.02
N LYS A 68 -3.40 15.73 21.67
CA LYS A 68 -2.38 16.66 22.19
C LYS A 68 -1.60 17.24 21.00
N GLU A 69 -1.69 18.55 20.82
CA GLU A 69 -0.81 19.29 19.92
C GLU A 69 0.60 19.32 20.52
N THR A 70 1.54 18.61 19.91
CA THR A 70 2.96 18.69 20.26
C THR A 70 3.54 19.98 19.70
N SER A 71 3.75 20.97 20.58
CA SER A 71 4.46 22.22 20.26
C SER A 71 6.00 22.02 20.29
N LYS A 72 6.68 22.93 19.56
CA LYS A 72 8.04 22.90 18.99
C LYS A 72 9.19 23.19 20.02
N PRO A 73 10.48 23.40 19.62
CA PRO A 73 11.67 22.65 20.04
C PRO A 73 12.60 23.36 21.08
N MET A 74 13.49 22.64 21.77
CA MET A 74 14.60 23.25 22.53
C MET A 74 15.84 22.35 22.59
N GLN A 75 17.00 22.99 22.41
CA GLN A 75 18.40 22.52 22.40
C GLN A 75 19.00 22.25 23.82
N PRO A 76 20.26 21.74 23.94
CA PRO A 76 20.71 20.84 25.01
C PRO A 76 21.62 21.47 26.09
N ASN A 77 21.66 20.86 27.30
CA ASN A 77 22.90 20.69 28.10
C ASN A 77 22.75 19.75 29.33
N ALA A 78 23.72 18.82 29.47
CA ALA A 78 24.53 18.38 30.65
C ALA A 78 24.03 18.60 32.11
N SER A 79 24.19 17.76 33.16
CA SER A 79 24.96 16.51 33.45
C SER A 79 24.58 15.89 34.84
N SER A 80 24.73 14.55 34.98
CA SER A 80 25.12 13.70 36.16
C SER A 80 24.24 13.53 37.44
N PRO A 81 24.45 12.49 38.32
CA PRO A 81 24.70 11.04 38.12
C PRO A 81 23.95 10.06 39.10
N THR A 82 23.86 8.76 38.72
CA THR A 82 23.76 7.47 39.50
C THR A 82 22.71 7.28 40.61
N THR A 83 21.92 6.18 40.69
CA THR A 83 22.35 4.82 41.15
C THR A 83 21.39 3.67 40.75
N ASN A 84 21.95 2.45 40.79
CA ASN A 84 21.45 1.13 40.39
C ASN A 84 20.17 0.62 41.09
N SER A 85 19.32 -0.10 40.33
CA SER A 85 18.85 -1.47 40.66
C SER A 85 17.93 -2.02 39.54
N ASP A 86 18.41 -3.06 38.84
CA ASP A 86 17.63 -3.95 37.97
C ASP A 86 16.99 -5.06 38.86
N PRO A 87 15.79 -5.59 38.57
CA PRO A 87 15.71 -6.64 37.54
C PRO A 87 14.34 -6.71 36.82
N LYS A 88 14.30 -6.37 35.53
CA LYS A 88 13.58 -7.15 34.48
C LYS A 88 13.79 -6.46 33.14
N LYS A 89 14.65 -7.06 32.33
CA LYS A 89 15.03 -6.67 30.96
C LYS A 89 13.83 -6.65 30.01
N GLY A 90 13.00 -5.62 30.13
CA GLY A 90 12.11 -5.12 29.09
C GLY A 90 12.90 -4.20 28.16
N ALA A 91 12.68 -4.34 26.86
CA ALA A 91 13.42 -3.64 25.82
C ALA A 91 13.56 -2.13 26.08
N THR A 92 14.79 -1.63 25.97
CA THR A 92 15.16 -0.21 26.13
C THR A 92 14.53 0.64 25.00
N PRO A 93 14.06 1.88 25.27
CA PRO A 93 13.36 2.73 24.28
C PRO A 93 14.24 3.28 23.13
N GLU A 94 15.55 3.07 23.15
CA GLU A 94 16.46 3.57 22.10
C GLU A 94 16.36 2.81 20.76
N ASN A 95 15.64 1.69 20.71
CA ASN A 95 15.58 0.83 19.53
C ASN A 95 14.39 1.12 18.58
N LEU A 96 13.60 2.17 18.84
CA LEU A 96 12.41 2.53 18.03
C LEU A 96 12.68 3.63 17.00
N ALA A 97 13.80 4.36 17.09
CA ALA A 97 14.10 5.44 16.15
C ALA A 97 14.49 4.94 14.74
N SER A 98 14.76 3.65 14.56
CA SER A 98 15.14 3.03 13.29
C SER A 98 14.09 2.12 12.68
N TRP A 99 12.95 1.90 13.35
CA TRP A 99 11.92 0.97 12.90
C TRP A 99 10.69 1.72 12.38
N PRO A 100 10.19 1.40 11.16
CA PRO A 100 8.96 1.96 10.62
C PRO A 100 7.78 1.89 11.57
N ASN A 101 6.99 2.96 11.66
CA ASN A 101 5.76 2.93 12.44
C ASN A 101 4.69 2.08 11.73
N PRO A 102 4.25 0.93 12.29
CA PRO A 102 3.27 0.06 11.64
C PRO A 102 1.86 0.69 11.55
N GLY A 103 1.56 1.71 12.37
CA GLY A 103 0.26 2.38 12.39
C GLY A 103 0.20 3.70 11.64
N ALA A 104 1.30 4.15 11.03
CA ALA A 104 1.33 5.45 10.35
C ALA A 104 0.81 5.36 8.91
N THR A 105 0.25 6.46 8.43
CA THR A 105 -0.24 6.59 7.06
C THR A 105 0.68 7.53 6.31
N TYR A 106 1.35 7.02 5.27
CA TYR A 106 2.33 7.78 4.50
C TYR A 106 1.81 8.18 3.12
N ILE A 107 1.05 7.29 2.47
CA ILE A 107 0.69 7.39 1.05
C ILE A 107 -0.59 8.22 0.91
N SER A 108 -0.41 9.45 0.45
CA SER A 108 -1.46 10.47 0.32
C SER A 108 -1.89 10.73 -1.13
N ALA A 109 -1.14 10.21 -2.10
CA ALA A 109 -1.49 10.19 -3.51
C ALA A 109 -1.37 8.77 -4.08
N VAL A 110 -2.19 8.46 -5.08
CA VAL A 110 -2.13 7.16 -5.78
C VAL A 110 -0.80 7.10 -6.55
N PRO A 111 0.06 6.08 -6.32
CA PRO A 111 1.41 6.06 -6.90
C PRO A 111 1.48 5.69 -8.39
N LEU A 112 0.34 5.45 -9.02
CA LEU A 112 0.23 4.96 -10.40
C LEU A 112 -1.12 5.37 -11.00
N ASP A 113 -1.20 5.36 -12.32
CA ASP A 113 -2.48 5.48 -13.02
C ASP A 113 -3.19 4.12 -13.03
N LEU A 114 -4.23 3.97 -12.19
CA LEU A 114 -4.94 2.71 -12.01
C LEU A 114 -5.70 2.26 -13.25
N THR A 115 -5.95 3.12 -14.24
CA THR A 115 -6.56 2.66 -15.50
C THR A 115 -5.56 1.90 -16.37
N GLN A 116 -4.27 1.98 -16.08
CA GLN A 116 -3.20 1.34 -16.83
C GLN A 116 -2.76 -0.01 -16.25
N ILE A 117 -3.31 -0.42 -15.10
CA ILE A 117 -2.90 -1.63 -14.38
C ILE A 117 -3.99 -2.68 -14.43
N GLU A 118 -3.65 -3.87 -14.92
CA GLU A 118 -4.54 -5.03 -14.99
C GLU A 118 -4.58 -5.78 -13.66
N SER A 119 -3.43 -6.00 -13.02
CA SER A 119 -3.38 -6.75 -11.76
C SER A 119 -2.25 -6.34 -10.83
N ILE A 120 -2.45 -6.63 -9.55
CA ILE A 120 -1.50 -6.33 -8.46
C ILE A 120 -1.23 -7.62 -7.69
N SER A 121 0.03 -7.96 -7.47
CA SER A 121 0.37 -9.10 -6.63
C SER A 121 0.03 -8.83 -5.16
N LYS A 122 -0.26 -9.88 -4.41
CA LYS A 122 -0.53 -9.79 -2.98
C LYS A 122 0.76 -9.66 -2.19
N TYR A 123 0.68 -8.98 -1.05
CA TYR A 123 1.69 -9.08 0.00
C TYR A 123 1.70 -10.51 0.55
N ARG A 124 2.88 -11.13 0.74
CA ARG A 124 3.06 -12.57 0.99
C ARG A 124 2.62 -13.46 -0.19
N SER A 125 2.73 -12.99 -1.43
CA SER A 125 2.55 -13.82 -2.63
C SER A 125 3.80 -14.66 -2.94
N CYS A 126 3.63 -15.61 -3.87
CA CYS A 126 4.74 -16.29 -4.53
C CYS A 126 5.13 -15.66 -5.87
N SER A 127 4.58 -14.48 -6.18
CA SER A 127 4.88 -13.77 -7.42
C SER A 127 6.32 -13.24 -7.41
N GLY A 128 6.95 -13.28 -8.58
CA GLY A 128 8.34 -12.84 -8.78
C GLY A 128 9.36 -13.55 -7.89
N HIS A 129 10.27 -12.83 -7.25
CA HIS A 129 11.30 -13.45 -6.41
C HIS A 129 11.00 -13.34 -4.90
N ASN A 130 11.70 -14.19 -4.12
CA ASN A 130 11.71 -14.10 -2.67
C ASN A 130 12.13 -12.69 -2.24
N ARG A 131 11.34 -12.10 -1.33
CA ARG A 131 11.64 -10.83 -0.63
C ARG A 131 11.11 -10.96 0.77
N ASP A 132 11.83 -11.76 1.55
CA ASP A 132 11.51 -12.04 2.93
C ASP A 132 12.31 -11.14 3.88
N GLY A 133 11.92 -11.14 5.15
CA GLY A 133 12.42 -10.18 6.12
C GLY A 133 11.43 -9.97 7.25
N TYR A 134 11.61 -8.89 8.01
CA TYR A 134 10.67 -8.51 9.05
C TYR A 134 9.54 -7.66 8.49
N THR A 135 8.31 -7.88 8.96
CA THR A 135 7.21 -6.93 8.75
C THR A 135 7.40 -5.67 9.59
N PHE A 136 6.67 -4.59 9.31
CA PHE A 136 6.66 -3.41 10.20
C PHE A 136 6.15 -3.74 11.63
N ASP A 137 5.40 -4.82 11.81
CA ASP A 137 5.00 -5.37 13.12
C ASP A 137 6.09 -6.25 13.78
N GLN A 138 7.32 -6.24 13.26
CA GLN A 138 8.47 -7.02 13.75
C GLN A 138 8.28 -8.54 13.65
N ILE A 139 7.45 -9.02 12.72
CA ILE A 139 7.25 -10.45 12.49
C ILE A 139 8.22 -10.90 11.40
N LEU A 140 9.08 -11.86 11.71
CA LEU A 140 9.94 -12.48 10.71
C LEU A 140 9.10 -13.35 9.76
N GLU A 141 9.23 -13.09 8.47
CA GLU A 141 8.68 -13.89 7.38
C GLU A 141 9.84 -14.51 6.61
N THR A 142 9.62 -15.70 6.05
CA THR A 142 10.61 -16.43 5.23
C THR A 142 9.93 -17.05 4.02
N ASN A 143 10.67 -17.18 2.91
CA ASN A 143 10.22 -17.86 1.70
C ASN A 143 8.87 -17.34 1.14
N ARG A 144 8.77 -16.03 0.94
CA ARG A 144 7.61 -15.33 0.33
C ARG A 144 8.02 -13.94 -0.14
N SER A 145 7.23 -13.33 -1.01
CA SER A 145 7.46 -11.94 -1.43
C SER A 145 6.66 -10.97 -0.54
N LEU A 146 7.34 -10.08 0.18
CA LEU A 146 6.75 -8.97 0.94
C LEU A 146 6.71 -7.66 0.14
N LYS A 147 6.71 -7.74 -1.19
CA LYS A 147 6.54 -6.59 -2.08
C LYS A 147 5.32 -6.76 -2.98
N HIS A 148 4.94 -5.68 -3.66
CA HIS A 148 3.84 -5.70 -4.63
C HIS A 148 4.39 -5.52 -6.04
N TYR A 149 4.05 -6.45 -6.92
CA TYR A 149 4.24 -6.33 -8.36
C TYR A 149 2.97 -5.77 -8.99
N PHE A 150 3.13 -4.95 -10.01
CA PHE A 150 2.08 -4.28 -10.74
C PHE A 150 2.21 -4.67 -12.20
N TYR A 151 1.17 -5.31 -12.72
CA TYR A 151 1.13 -5.78 -14.08
C TYR A 151 0.21 -4.88 -14.91
N PRO A 152 0.77 -4.14 -15.89
CA PRO A 152 -0.02 -3.25 -16.74
C PRO A 152 -0.92 -3.97 -17.74
N VAL A 153 -2.02 -3.32 -18.13
CA VAL A 153 -2.94 -3.85 -19.16
C VAL A 153 -2.20 -4.15 -20.48
N PRO A 154 -2.69 -5.10 -21.30
CA PRO A 154 -1.98 -5.57 -22.48
C PRO A 154 -1.55 -4.48 -23.48
N GLU A 155 -2.29 -3.38 -23.57
CA GLU A 155 -1.98 -2.24 -24.45
C GLU A 155 -0.65 -1.55 -24.10
N PHE A 156 -0.24 -1.57 -22.81
CA PHE A 156 1.01 -0.92 -22.37
C PHE A 156 2.20 -1.87 -22.28
N GLN A 157 2.02 -3.17 -22.53
CA GLN A 157 3.10 -4.15 -22.53
C GLN A 157 4.07 -3.89 -23.70
N GLY A 158 5.38 -3.97 -23.45
CA GLY A 158 6.41 -3.61 -24.44
C GLY A 158 6.74 -2.12 -24.51
N THR A 159 6.20 -1.28 -23.61
CA THR A 159 6.44 0.17 -23.61
C THR A 159 7.37 0.59 -22.48
N LEU A 160 8.10 1.69 -22.69
CA LEU A 160 9.05 2.24 -21.71
C LEU A 160 8.63 3.60 -21.13
N ASP A 161 7.57 4.20 -21.67
CA ASP A 161 7.24 5.61 -21.48
C ASP A 161 5.72 5.87 -21.34
N LYS A 162 4.90 4.82 -21.13
CA LYS A 162 3.43 4.95 -21.12
C LYS A 162 2.78 4.78 -19.76
N VAL A 163 3.21 3.79 -18.96
CA VAL A 163 2.58 3.51 -17.66
C VAL A 163 3.13 4.46 -16.62
N LYS A 164 2.31 5.41 -16.18
CA LYS A 164 2.73 6.54 -15.33
C LYS A 164 2.92 6.11 -13.88
N VAL A 165 3.99 6.63 -13.29
CA VAL A 165 4.35 6.44 -11.89
C VAL A 165 4.45 7.80 -11.21
N PHE A 166 3.78 7.95 -10.06
CA PHE A 166 3.65 9.20 -9.34
C PHE A 166 4.25 9.09 -7.92
N ALA A 167 4.78 10.20 -7.41
CA ALA A 167 5.23 10.26 -6.02
C ALA A 167 4.03 10.06 -5.07
N PRO A 168 4.09 9.11 -4.12
CA PRO A 168 2.96 8.78 -3.23
C PRO A 168 2.72 9.82 -2.12
N PHE A 169 3.69 10.72 -1.89
CA PHE A 169 3.66 11.73 -0.86
C PHE A 169 4.65 12.86 -1.15
N ASP A 170 4.52 13.97 -0.43
CA ASP A 170 5.55 15.00 -0.34
C ASP A 170 6.78 14.41 0.36
N GLY A 171 7.95 14.57 -0.25
CA GLY A 171 9.16 13.91 0.25
C GLY A 171 10.42 14.31 -0.50
N THR A 172 11.46 13.53 -0.29
CA THR A 172 12.74 13.69 -0.99
C THR A 172 13.23 12.37 -1.55
N VAL A 173 13.94 12.41 -2.67
CA VAL A 173 14.68 11.28 -3.22
C VAL A 173 15.77 10.87 -2.22
N ALA A 174 15.75 9.61 -1.81
CA ALA A 174 16.64 9.06 -0.79
C ALA A 174 17.62 8.03 -1.36
N SER A 175 17.25 7.36 -2.44
CA SER A 175 18.11 6.42 -3.15
C SER A 175 17.80 6.41 -4.65
N ILE A 176 18.82 6.15 -5.45
CA ILE A 176 18.72 5.95 -6.89
C ILE A 176 19.54 4.72 -7.23
N ASN A 177 18.88 3.71 -7.81
CA ASN A 177 19.51 2.50 -8.31
C ASN A 177 19.46 2.53 -9.83
N LEU A 178 20.56 2.93 -10.46
CA LEU A 178 20.67 2.86 -11.91
C LEU A 178 20.97 1.41 -12.30
N GLU A 179 19.92 0.68 -12.68
CA GLU A 179 19.98 -0.73 -13.09
C GLU A 179 20.16 -0.90 -14.59
N ALA A 180 19.96 0.16 -15.38
CA ALA A 180 20.38 0.22 -16.77
C ALA A 180 21.86 -0.18 -16.84
N ASN A 181 22.14 -1.34 -17.45
CA ASN A 181 23.47 -1.95 -17.68
C ASN A 181 24.07 -2.86 -16.58
N LYS A 182 23.35 -3.22 -15.50
CA LYS A 182 23.95 -4.02 -14.40
C LYS A 182 23.62 -5.50 -14.34
N VAL A 183 22.55 -5.98 -15.01
CA VAL A 183 22.16 -7.40 -14.92
C VAL A 183 21.70 -7.91 -16.29
N GLY A 184 22.31 -8.99 -16.77
CA GLY A 184 21.83 -9.71 -17.95
C GLY A 184 20.57 -10.51 -17.59
N GLY A 185 19.49 -10.36 -18.37
CA GLY A 185 18.29 -11.19 -18.23
C GLY A 185 16.98 -10.50 -18.62
N ARG A 186 16.85 -9.19 -18.43
CA ARG A 186 15.73 -8.38 -18.93
C ARG A 186 16.29 -7.15 -19.66
N PRO A 187 16.17 -7.08 -20.99
CA PRO A 187 16.48 -5.87 -21.74
C PRO A 187 15.66 -4.72 -21.15
N ASN A 188 16.28 -3.57 -20.92
CA ASN A 188 15.58 -2.36 -20.47
C ASN A 188 14.94 -2.48 -19.07
N ASN A 189 15.66 -3.04 -18.08
CA ASN A 189 15.25 -3.14 -16.67
C ASN A 189 14.77 -1.84 -16.01
N GLY A 190 15.03 -0.68 -16.61
CA GLY A 190 14.80 0.61 -15.99
C GLY A 190 15.76 0.86 -14.83
N ASN A 191 15.30 1.67 -13.89
CA ASN A 191 16.00 2.09 -12.69
C ASN A 191 15.09 1.93 -11.46
N GLY A 192 15.68 1.99 -10.27
CA GLY A 192 14.95 2.12 -9.02
C GLY A 192 15.11 3.51 -8.41
N ILE A 193 14.05 4.01 -7.76
CA ILE A 193 14.08 5.25 -6.98
C ILE A 193 13.39 5.03 -5.63
N GLY A 194 14.07 5.40 -4.55
CA GLY A 194 13.53 5.41 -3.20
C GLY A 194 13.19 6.82 -2.74
N LEU A 195 12.02 7.00 -2.16
CA LEU A 195 11.51 8.28 -1.65
C LEU A 195 11.36 8.21 -0.13
N SER A 196 11.93 9.19 0.58
CA SER A 196 11.72 9.36 2.01
C SER A 196 10.61 10.36 2.29
N THR A 197 9.79 10.08 3.30
CA THR A 197 8.77 11.01 3.80
C THR A 197 9.33 11.82 4.98
N PRO A 198 8.87 13.07 5.22
CA PRO A 198 9.17 13.78 6.46
C PRO A 198 8.43 13.21 7.69
N LEU A 199 7.37 12.43 7.49
CA LEU A 199 6.54 11.89 8.58
C LEU A 199 7.26 10.78 9.37
N ASP A 200 8.05 9.96 8.68
CA ASP A 200 8.82 8.87 9.26
C ASP A 200 10.11 8.67 8.45
N LYS A 201 11.24 9.07 9.02
CA LYS A 201 12.55 8.94 8.39
C LYS A 201 13.08 7.51 8.39
N SER A 202 12.41 6.61 9.09
CA SER A 202 12.73 5.20 9.07
C SER A 202 12.10 4.46 7.89
N VAL A 203 11.31 5.11 7.04
CA VAL A 203 10.61 4.52 5.88
C VAL A 203 11.11 5.06 4.56
N ILE A 204 11.28 4.16 3.59
CA ILE A 204 11.51 4.46 2.17
C ILE A 204 10.40 3.79 1.35
N PHE A 205 9.80 4.55 0.45
CA PHE A 205 8.91 4.02 -0.59
C PHE A 205 9.72 3.90 -1.88
N GLN A 206 9.91 2.69 -2.39
CA GLN A 206 10.75 2.45 -3.56
C GLN A 206 9.95 1.90 -4.73
N PHE A 207 10.20 2.49 -5.90
CA PHE A 207 9.82 1.90 -7.17
C PHE A 207 11.02 1.16 -7.75
N GLY A 208 10.78 -0.06 -8.23
CA GLY A 208 11.68 -0.82 -9.10
C GLY A 208 11.19 -0.78 -10.54
N HIS A 209 12.12 -0.94 -11.50
CA HIS A 209 11.83 -1.04 -12.92
C HIS A 209 11.07 0.15 -13.54
N ILE A 210 11.61 1.37 -13.36
CA ILE A 210 11.04 2.59 -13.96
C ILE A 210 12.08 3.43 -14.73
N TYR A 211 11.63 4.17 -15.74
CA TYR A 211 12.37 5.27 -16.36
C TYR A 211 11.93 6.61 -15.76
N PHE A 212 12.89 7.45 -15.39
CA PHE A 212 12.59 8.74 -14.78
C PHE A 212 12.19 9.77 -15.84
N VAL A 213 11.25 10.67 -15.50
CA VAL A 213 10.85 11.77 -16.41
C VAL A 213 11.90 12.86 -16.55
N ARG A 214 12.89 12.87 -15.65
CA ARG A 214 14.07 13.75 -15.64
C ARG A 214 15.19 13.06 -14.88
N SER A 215 16.40 13.60 -14.97
CA SER A 215 17.46 13.23 -14.02
C SER A 215 17.08 13.68 -12.62
N PHE A 216 16.97 12.72 -11.70
CA PHE A 216 16.81 12.98 -10.27
C PHE A 216 18.16 12.88 -9.58
N GLU A 217 18.30 13.65 -8.49
CA GLU A 217 19.44 13.56 -7.58
C GLU A 217 18.96 13.21 -6.16
N ILE A 218 19.82 12.56 -5.38
CA ILE A 218 19.52 12.34 -3.95
C ILE A 218 19.36 13.70 -3.27
N GLY A 219 18.27 13.86 -2.52
CA GLY A 219 17.88 15.12 -1.89
C GLY A 219 16.84 15.93 -2.68
N ASP A 220 16.60 15.59 -3.96
CA ASP A 220 15.55 16.24 -4.75
C ASP A 220 14.20 16.14 -4.06
N SER A 221 13.47 17.25 -4.02
CA SER A 221 12.11 17.27 -3.49
C SER A 221 11.11 16.77 -4.52
N VAL A 222 10.12 16.00 -4.04
CA VAL A 222 8.95 15.57 -4.82
C VAL A 222 7.66 15.97 -4.10
N LYS A 223 6.59 16.15 -4.88
CA LYS A 223 5.25 16.44 -4.38
C LYS A 223 4.33 15.25 -4.59
N ALA A 224 3.43 15.02 -3.64
CA ALA A 224 2.41 13.98 -3.76
C ALA A 224 1.64 14.13 -5.08
N GLY A 225 1.53 13.05 -5.86
CA GLY A 225 0.87 13.03 -7.16
C GLY A 225 1.70 13.57 -8.32
N ALA A 226 2.92 14.07 -8.09
CA ALA A 226 3.80 14.48 -9.16
C ALA A 226 4.27 13.27 -9.99
N LEU A 227 4.26 13.39 -11.32
CA LEU A 227 4.80 12.38 -12.22
C LEU A 227 6.32 12.29 -12.02
N ILE A 228 6.82 11.10 -11.71
CA ILE A 228 8.26 10.86 -11.50
C ILE A 228 8.86 9.91 -12.53
N GLY A 229 8.04 9.10 -13.20
CA GLY A 229 8.54 8.17 -14.20
C GLY A 229 7.48 7.38 -14.91
N TYR A 230 7.97 6.40 -15.66
CA TYR A 230 7.17 5.42 -16.37
C TYR A 230 7.68 4.01 -16.08
N ALA A 231 6.81 3.00 -16.03
CA ALA A 231 7.24 1.62 -15.87
C ALA A 231 8.09 1.17 -17.08
N ALA A 232 9.17 0.42 -16.80
CA ALA A 232 10.12 -0.08 -17.78
C ALA A 232 9.70 -1.48 -18.28
N LEU A 233 8.73 -1.53 -19.19
CA LEU A 233 8.10 -2.78 -19.67
C LEU A 233 8.67 -3.18 -21.03
N GLY A 234 9.99 -3.13 -21.21
CA GLY A 234 10.63 -3.21 -22.53
C GLY A 234 10.28 -4.46 -23.33
N ASP A 235 9.91 -5.53 -22.65
CA ASP A 235 9.38 -6.75 -23.20
C ASP A 235 7.96 -7.01 -22.69
N LYS A 236 7.20 -7.82 -23.42
CA LYS A 236 5.85 -8.25 -23.00
C LYS A 236 5.95 -9.19 -21.80
N ALA A 237 4.85 -9.25 -21.05
CA ALA A 237 4.68 -10.10 -19.87
C ALA A 237 5.52 -9.68 -18.65
N PHE A 238 6.07 -8.46 -18.66
CA PHE A 238 6.80 -7.92 -17.54
C PHE A 238 5.92 -7.04 -16.64
N ASP A 239 6.24 -7.08 -15.35
CA ASP A 239 5.71 -6.20 -14.32
C ASP A 239 6.77 -5.18 -13.88
N PHE A 240 6.36 -4.28 -12.99
CA PHE A 240 7.25 -3.47 -12.18
C PHE A 240 6.83 -3.60 -10.72
N ASP A 241 7.66 -3.16 -9.78
CA ASP A 241 7.37 -3.40 -8.37
C ASP A 241 7.53 -2.18 -7.47
N ILE A 242 6.83 -2.26 -6.34
CA ILE A 242 6.84 -1.28 -5.28
C ILE A 242 7.17 -1.98 -3.96
N ASP A 243 8.20 -1.47 -3.30
CA ASP A 243 8.60 -1.82 -1.95
C ASP A 243 8.24 -0.67 -0.99
N LEU A 244 7.72 -1.02 0.19
CA LEU A 244 7.72 -0.12 1.34
C LEU A 244 8.69 -0.70 2.36
N LEU A 245 9.85 -0.07 2.49
CA LEU A 245 10.98 -0.63 3.24
C LEU A 245 11.38 0.24 4.43
N GLY A 246 11.97 -0.40 5.42
CA GLY A 246 12.77 0.28 6.43
C GLY A 246 14.02 0.89 5.80
N SER A 247 14.34 2.13 6.15
CA SER A 247 15.54 2.87 5.72
C SER A 247 16.85 2.20 6.13
N ARG A 248 16.79 1.27 7.08
CA ARG A 248 17.90 0.47 7.57
C ARG A 248 17.42 -0.97 7.75
N PRO A 249 18.30 -1.97 7.57
CA PRO A 249 17.96 -3.36 7.88
C PRO A 249 17.80 -3.56 9.40
N SER A 250 17.27 -4.72 9.78
CA SER A 250 17.24 -5.18 11.17
C SER A 250 18.66 -5.38 11.73
N LYS A 251 18.77 -5.62 13.04
CA LYS A 251 20.07 -5.90 13.70
C LYS A 251 20.75 -7.16 13.15
N GLU A 252 19.96 -8.09 12.65
CA GLU A 252 20.39 -9.34 12.01
C GLU A 252 20.69 -9.17 10.51
N GLY A 253 20.63 -7.93 9.99
CA GLY A 253 20.87 -7.63 8.58
C GLY A 253 19.71 -8.01 7.65
N LYS A 254 18.52 -8.29 8.18
CA LYS A 254 17.32 -8.61 7.37
C LYS A 254 16.61 -7.35 6.90
N GLU A 255 16.00 -7.39 5.73
CA GLU A 255 15.13 -6.31 5.26
C GLU A 255 13.93 -6.13 6.20
N ILE A 256 13.39 -4.91 6.25
CA ILE A 256 12.15 -4.58 6.97
C ILE A 256 11.17 -4.08 5.93
N LEU A 257 10.03 -4.75 5.78
CA LEU A 257 9.12 -4.61 4.64
C LEU A 257 7.68 -4.44 5.13
N GLY A 258 6.91 -3.59 4.44
CA GLY A 258 5.50 -3.30 4.75
C GLY A 258 4.64 -3.41 3.49
N SER A 259 3.35 -3.68 3.67
CA SER A 259 2.40 -3.58 2.55
C SER A 259 1.99 -2.12 2.37
N ILE A 260 2.08 -1.59 1.14
CA ILE A 260 1.65 -0.21 0.87
C ILE A 260 0.17 0.02 1.26
N PHE A 261 -0.68 -1.01 1.18
CA PHE A 261 -2.11 -0.90 1.48
C PHE A 261 -2.40 -0.64 2.96
N ASP A 262 -1.47 -0.95 3.86
CA ASP A 262 -1.60 -0.66 5.29
C ASP A 262 -1.26 0.80 5.64
N HIS A 263 -0.64 1.51 4.70
CA HIS A 263 -0.11 2.86 4.90
C HIS A 263 -0.70 3.90 3.95
N MET A 264 -1.83 3.59 3.32
CA MET A 264 -2.59 4.49 2.45
C MET A 264 -3.64 5.30 3.21
N THR A 265 -3.80 6.55 2.81
CA THR A 265 -4.92 7.38 3.26
C THR A 265 -6.27 6.79 2.80
N PRO A 266 -7.38 7.10 3.47
CA PRO A 266 -8.71 6.63 3.06
C PRO A 266 -9.05 6.95 1.59
N GLN A 267 -8.65 8.13 1.11
CA GLN A 267 -8.88 8.57 -0.27
C GLN A 267 -8.13 7.70 -1.27
N VAL A 268 -6.86 7.35 -0.99
CA VAL A 268 -6.09 6.45 -1.84
C VAL A 268 -6.69 5.04 -1.81
N LEU A 269 -7.07 4.55 -0.63
CA LEU A 269 -7.74 3.24 -0.49
C LEU A 269 -9.05 3.18 -1.27
N GLU A 270 -9.84 4.26 -1.28
CA GLU A 270 -11.08 4.36 -2.04
C GLU A 270 -10.82 4.26 -3.55
N ALA A 271 -9.75 4.90 -4.06
CA ALA A 271 -9.36 4.80 -5.47
C ALA A 271 -9.01 3.36 -5.88
N PHE A 272 -8.27 2.62 -5.05
CA PHE A 272 -8.00 1.19 -5.29
C PHE A 272 -9.27 0.33 -5.16
N ALA A 273 -10.13 0.61 -4.18
CA ALA A 273 -11.36 -0.13 -3.96
C ALA A 273 -12.35 0.03 -5.12
N ALA A 274 -12.41 1.21 -5.74
CA ALA A 274 -13.17 1.45 -6.97
C ALA A 274 -12.71 0.53 -8.12
N LYS A 275 -11.46 0.08 -8.09
CA LYS A 275 -10.86 -0.88 -9.03
C LYS A 275 -10.89 -2.33 -8.53
N GLY A 276 -11.49 -2.60 -7.37
CA GLY A 276 -11.62 -3.95 -6.80
C GLY A 276 -10.46 -4.40 -5.91
N ALA A 277 -9.46 -3.55 -5.68
CA ALA A 277 -8.35 -3.83 -4.77
C ALA A 277 -8.62 -3.23 -3.38
N THR A 278 -8.53 -4.05 -2.35
CA THR A 278 -8.76 -3.67 -0.95
C THR A 278 -7.65 -4.24 -0.07
N PRO A 279 -7.36 -3.66 1.10
CA PRO A 279 -6.37 -4.24 2.02
C PRO A 279 -6.61 -5.72 2.36
N ALA A 280 -7.87 -6.17 2.33
CA ALA A 280 -8.24 -7.54 2.64
C ALA A 280 -7.87 -8.55 1.54
N ASN A 281 -7.94 -8.16 0.25
CA ASN A 281 -7.65 -9.07 -0.86
C ASN A 281 -6.24 -8.87 -1.45
N THR A 282 -5.55 -7.77 -1.14
CA THR A 282 -4.18 -7.51 -1.59
C THR A 282 -3.11 -8.10 -0.68
N LYS A 283 -3.49 -8.89 0.33
CA LYS A 283 -2.55 -9.52 1.27
C LYS A 283 -3.00 -10.94 1.57
N GLU A 284 -2.04 -11.86 1.57
CA GLU A 284 -2.22 -13.18 2.14
C GLU A 284 -1.89 -13.18 3.63
N THR A 285 -2.50 -14.11 4.37
CA THR A 285 -2.17 -14.28 5.78
C THR A 285 -0.86 -15.05 5.94
N LYS A 286 -0.13 -14.75 7.01
CA LYS A 286 1.07 -15.51 7.37
C LYS A 286 0.77 -17.01 7.54
N ALA A 287 -0.30 -17.33 8.28
CA ALA A 287 -0.67 -18.71 8.58
C ALA A 287 -0.96 -19.52 7.30
N PHE A 288 -1.71 -18.93 6.36
CA PHE A 288 -1.93 -19.55 5.05
C PHE A 288 -0.61 -19.80 4.32
N ARG A 289 0.27 -18.79 4.26
CA ARG A 289 1.54 -18.92 3.53
C ARG A 289 2.52 -19.90 4.19
N ASP A 290 2.52 -20.00 5.52
CA ASP A 290 3.32 -20.99 6.25
C ASP A 290 2.88 -22.43 5.94
N GLN A 291 1.58 -22.63 5.66
CA GLN A 291 1.03 -23.93 5.22
C GLN A 291 1.14 -24.17 3.71
N ASN A 292 1.34 -23.11 2.92
CA ASN A 292 1.41 -23.14 1.46
C ASN A 292 2.67 -22.41 0.98
N PRO A 293 3.87 -22.94 1.31
CA PRO A 293 5.14 -22.26 1.05
C PRO A 293 5.35 -22.00 -0.44
N CYS A 294 6.05 -20.92 -0.75
CA CYS A 294 6.39 -20.59 -2.13
C CYS A 294 7.49 -21.49 -2.68
N THR A 295 7.42 -21.77 -3.98
CA THR A 295 8.48 -22.43 -4.74
C THR A 295 8.95 -21.50 -5.85
N PHE A 296 9.92 -20.64 -5.54
CA PHE A 296 10.43 -19.62 -6.47
C PHE A 296 11.23 -20.18 -7.65
N ASP A 297 11.64 -21.45 -7.58
CA ASP A 297 12.30 -22.16 -8.68
C ASP A 297 11.31 -22.60 -9.77
N ASN A 298 10.00 -22.54 -9.49
CA ASN A 298 8.95 -22.87 -10.44
C ASN A 298 8.42 -21.59 -11.13
N PRO A 299 8.72 -21.37 -12.42
CA PRO A 299 8.24 -20.19 -13.14
C PRO A 299 6.71 -20.11 -13.20
N ASP A 300 6.01 -21.25 -13.19
CA ASP A 300 4.54 -21.26 -13.24
C ASP A 300 3.93 -20.62 -11.99
N GLN A 301 4.51 -20.84 -10.81
CA GLN A 301 4.02 -20.19 -9.58
C GLN A 301 4.39 -18.71 -9.51
N ARG A 302 5.53 -18.37 -10.12
CA ARG A 302 6.11 -17.04 -10.10
C ARG A 302 5.31 -16.06 -10.95
N ASP A 303 4.92 -16.51 -12.14
CA ASP A 303 4.44 -15.66 -13.21
C ASP A 303 2.95 -15.90 -13.53
N ASP A 304 2.26 -16.79 -12.80
CA ASP A 304 0.81 -17.00 -12.93
C ASP A 304 0.00 -15.84 -12.33
N ARG A 305 -0.18 -14.81 -13.16
CA ARG A 305 -1.01 -13.62 -12.89
C ARG A 305 -2.50 -13.93 -12.77
N ASN A 306 -2.94 -15.08 -13.29
CA ASN A 306 -4.34 -15.49 -13.18
C ASN A 306 -4.62 -16.17 -11.85
N SER A 307 -3.59 -16.51 -11.07
CA SER A 307 -3.73 -17.11 -9.76
C SER A 307 -4.41 -16.14 -8.79
N PRO A 308 -5.65 -16.41 -8.33
CA PRO A 308 -6.31 -15.58 -7.33
C PRO A 308 -5.64 -15.69 -5.96
N LEU A 309 -4.70 -16.63 -5.77
CA LEU A 309 -3.88 -16.76 -4.57
C LEU A 309 -2.75 -15.74 -4.51
N ASN A 310 -2.25 -15.31 -5.66
CA ASN A 310 -1.07 -14.45 -5.73
C ASN A 310 -1.38 -13.06 -6.29
N TRP A 311 -2.50 -12.89 -7.01
CA TRP A 311 -2.84 -11.65 -7.69
C TRP A 311 -4.28 -11.21 -7.42
N VAL A 312 -4.49 -9.90 -7.52
CA VAL A 312 -5.80 -9.25 -7.54
C VAL A 312 -5.98 -8.62 -8.92
N GLN A 313 -7.02 -9.04 -9.63
CA GLN A 313 -7.41 -8.46 -10.91
C GLN A 313 -8.18 -7.14 -10.68
N LEU A 314 -7.78 -6.09 -11.39
CA LEU A 314 -8.45 -4.78 -11.33
C LEU A 314 -9.59 -4.70 -12.33
N LYS A 315 -10.61 -3.91 -11.99
CA LYS A 315 -11.77 -3.64 -12.85
C LYS A 315 -11.48 -2.49 -13.81
N HIS A 316 -11.69 -2.73 -15.10
CA HIS A 316 -11.60 -1.71 -16.16
C HIS A 316 -12.96 -1.34 -16.69
#